data_AF-A0A8S1PI79-F1
#
_entry.id   AF-A0A8S1PI79-F1
#
_cell.length_a   1.000
_cell.length_b   1.000
_cell.length_c   1.000
_cell.angle_alpha   90.00
_cell.angle_beta   90.00
_cell.angle_gamma   90.00
#
_symmetry.space_group_name_H-M   'P 1'
#
loop_
_entity.id
_entity.type
_entity.pdbx_description
1 polymer ?
#
loop_
_entity_poly.entity_id
_entity_poly.type
_entity_poly.pdbx_seq_one_letter_code
_entity_poly.pdbx_strand_id
1 'polypeptide(L)'
;MMNESFYRMCFQTLRSLVELKLISEEEKVILKDLIIKNEFQIPSTISAEQLSFFFLQLIKKQRRELAIKQGQLLIIDEETDEELI
;
A
#
# COMPACT_ATOMS: atom_id res chain seq x y z
N MET A 1 1.89 -19.34 17.99
CA MET A 1 3.25 -18.73 17.94
C MET A 1 3.29 -17.77 16.78
N MET A 2 3.68 -16.51 16.99
CA MET A 2 4.04 -15.63 15.87
C MET A 2 5.21 -16.28 15.11
N ASN A 3 5.08 -16.40 13.80
CA ASN A 3 6.10 -17.00 12.96
C ASN A 3 7.21 -15.96 12.72
N GLU A 4 8.21 -15.90 13.60
CA GLU A 4 9.31 -14.92 13.51
C GLU A 4 10.01 -14.94 12.15
N SER A 5 10.10 -16.12 11.53
CA SER A 5 10.63 -16.31 10.18
C SER A 5 9.81 -15.53 9.12
N PHE A 6 8.48 -15.55 9.26
CA PHE A 6 7.57 -14.83 8.37
C PHE A 6 7.75 -13.30 8.47
N TYR A 7 7.74 -12.74 9.68
CA TYR A 7 7.93 -11.30 9.86
C TYR A 7 9.30 -10.84 9.35
N ARG A 8 10.35 -11.64 9.60
CA ARG A 8 11.68 -11.37 9.07
C ARG A 8 11.67 -11.31 7.55
N MET A 9 11.07 -12.31 6.89
CA MET A 9 10.97 -12.35 5.43
C MET A 9 10.20 -11.14 4.89
N CYS A 10 9.06 -10.80 5.49
CA CYS A 10 8.29 -9.63 5.10
C CYS A 10 9.08 -8.33 5.22
N PHE A 11 9.73 -8.08 6.36
CA PHE A 11 10.47 -6.85 6.57
C PHE A 11 11.73 -6.75 5.73
N GLN A 12 12.38 -7.89 5.43
CA GLN A 12 13.48 -7.94 4.47
C GLN A 12 13.00 -7.60 3.05
N THR A 13 11.89 -8.19 2.60
CA THR A 13 11.31 -7.87 1.31
C THR A 13 10.92 -6.39 1.21
N LEU A 14 10.23 -5.83 2.21
CA LEU A 14 9.88 -4.41 2.23
C LEU A 14 11.10 -3.50 2.15
N ARG A 15 12.19 -3.86 2.85
CA ARG A 15 13.45 -3.12 2.78
C ARG A 15 14.01 -3.12 1.35
N SER A 16 14.08 -4.28 0.70
CA SER A 16 14.57 -4.38 -0.67
C SER A 16 13.71 -3.59 -1.65
N LEU A 17 12.38 -3.58 -1.48
CA LEU A 17 11.48 -2.79 -2.34
C LEU A 17 11.74 -1.27 -2.23
N VAL A 18 12.07 -0.77 -1.04
CA VAL A 18 12.44 0.64 -0.87
C VAL A 18 13.83 0.95 -1.41
N GLU A 19 14.82 0.08 -1.16
CA GLU A 19 16.17 0.23 -1.71
C GLU A 19 16.17 0.29 -3.25
N LEU A 20 15.28 -0.49 -3.89
CA LEU A 20 15.03 -0.47 -5.33
C LEU A 20 14.11 0.66 -5.81
N LYS A 21 13.63 1.52 -4.90
CA LYS A 21 12.70 2.63 -5.17
C LYS A 21 11.39 2.22 -5.85
N LEU A 22 10.94 0.98 -5.61
CA LEU A 22 9.65 0.49 -6.12
C LEU A 22 8.48 0.99 -5.26
N ILE A 23 8.74 1.20 -3.97
CA ILE A 23 7.81 1.79 -3.00
C ILE A 23 8.51 2.90 -2.20
N SER A 24 7.75 3.83 -1.64
CA SER A 24 8.25 4.89 -0.77
C SER A 24 8.43 4.41 0.68
N GLU A 25 9.09 5.22 1.52
CA GLU A 25 9.19 4.93 2.95
C GLU A 25 7.82 5.00 3.65
N GLU A 26 6.93 5.91 3.23
CA GLU A 26 5.55 5.98 3.74
C GLU A 26 4.77 4.69 3.41
N GLU A 27 4.87 4.21 2.18
CA GLU A 27 4.23 2.96 1.73
C GLU A 27 4.76 1.74 2.49
N LYS A 28 6.05 1.73 2.81
CA LYS A 28 6.65 0.70 3.66
C LYS A 28 6.09 0.74 5.08
N VAL A 29 5.84 1.91 5.67
CA VAL A 29 5.21 2.02 6.99
C VAL A 29 3.78 1.45 6.95
N ILE A 30 3.00 1.79 5.92
CA ILE A 30 1.65 1.26 5.73
C ILE A 30 1.68 -0.26 5.64
N LEU A 31 2.56 -0.84 4.82
CA LEU A 31 2.68 -2.28 4.67
C LEU A 31 3.13 -2.98 5.96
N LYS A 32 3.99 -2.35 6.77
CA LYS A 32 4.38 -2.87 8.08
C LYS A 32 3.20 -2.97 9.04
N ASP A 33 2.39 -1.92 9.14
CA ASP A 33 1.20 -1.92 10.00
C ASP A 33 0.24 -3.04 9.60
N LEU A 34 0.04 -3.15 8.29
CA LEU A 34 -0.71 -4.20 7.62
C LEU A 34 -0.21 -5.61 8.03
N ILE A 35 1.11 -5.85 8.01
CA ILE A 35 1.73 -7.13 8.39
C ILE A 35 1.52 -7.41 9.88
N ILE A 36 1.74 -6.41 10.74
CA ILE A 36 1.66 -6.54 12.20
C ILE A 36 0.23 -6.83 12.65
N LYS A 37 -0.75 -6.16 12.03
CA LYS A 37 -2.17 -6.38 12.32
C LYS A 37 -2.69 -7.74 11.80
N ASN A 38 -1.84 -8.52 11.12
CA ASN A 38 -2.20 -9.80 10.50
C ASN A 38 -3.43 -9.68 9.58
N GLU A 39 -3.62 -8.51 8.96
CA GLU A 39 -4.77 -8.26 8.08
C GLU A 39 -4.70 -9.07 6.77
N PHE A 40 -3.64 -9.86 6.58
CA PHE A 40 -3.51 -10.81 5.48
C PHE A 40 -2.91 -12.13 5.94
N GLN A 41 -3.58 -13.21 5.52
CA GLN A 41 -3.11 -14.57 5.66
C GLN A 41 -2.15 -14.85 4.50
N ILE A 42 -0.85 -14.84 4.78
CA ILE A 42 0.16 -15.23 3.81
C ILE A 42 0.56 -16.69 4.08
N PRO A 43 0.56 -17.55 3.05
CA PRO A 43 1.00 -18.94 3.20
C PRO A 43 2.43 -19.00 3.76
N SER A 44 2.67 -19.92 4.70
CA SER A 44 4.01 -20.13 5.28
C SER A 44 5.06 -20.61 4.27
N THR A 45 4.63 -21.02 3.07
CA THR A 45 5.47 -21.51 1.97
C THR A 45 5.72 -20.46 0.88
N ILE A 46 5.31 -19.20 1.10
CA ILE A 46 5.47 -18.15 0.09
C ILE A 46 6.96 -17.89 -0.17
N SER A 47 7.33 -17.71 -1.44
CA SER A 47 8.68 -17.28 -1.79
C SER A 47 8.85 -15.77 -1.63
N ALA A 48 10.09 -15.30 -1.49
CA ALA A 48 10.38 -13.86 -1.43
C ALA A 48 9.91 -13.11 -2.70
N GLU A 49 9.95 -13.77 -3.85
CA GLU A 49 9.45 -13.22 -5.12
C GLU A 49 7.93 -13.04 -5.09
N GLN A 50 7.20 -14.08 -4.69
CA GLN A 50 5.74 -14.02 -4.55
C GLN A 50 5.31 -12.95 -3.54
N LEU A 51 6.07 -12.83 -2.44
CA LEU A 51 5.84 -11.81 -1.42
C LEU A 51 6.08 -10.40 -1.95
N SER A 52 7.13 -10.22 -2.77
CA SER A 52 7.42 -8.95 -3.46
C SER A 52 6.27 -8.57 -4.39
N PHE A 53 5.80 -9.50 -5.23
CA PHE A 53 4.67 -9.27 -6.13
C PHE A 53 3.40 -8.89 -5.36
N PHE A 54 3.12 -9.58 -4.27
CA PHE A 54 1.97 -9.32 -3.43
C PHE A 54 1.98 -7.89 -2.86
N PHE A 55 3.10 -7.46 -2.25
CA PHE A 55 3.21 -6.10 -1.71
C PHE A 55 3.09 -5.04 -2.81
N LEU A 56 3.70 -5.26 -3.97
CA LEU A 56 3.58 -4.33 -5.10
C LEU A 56 2.15 -4.21 -5.62
N GLN A 57 1.38 -5.31 -5.63
CA GLN A 57 -0.03 -5.28 -6.00
C GLN A 57 -0.87 -4.49 -5.00
N LEU A 58 -0.64 -4.65 -3.70
CA LEU A 58 -1.32 -3.87 -2.66
C LEU A 58 -1.07 -2.37 -2.82
N ILE A 59 0.18 -1.97 -2.99
CA ILE A 59 0.55 -0.57 -3.20
C ILE A 59 -0.04 -0.02 -4.50
N LYS A 60 0.01 -0.79 -5.58
CA LYS A 60 -0.60 -0.39 -6.85
C LYS A 60 -2.11 -0.15 -6.71
N LYS A 61 -2.80 -0.99 -5.95
CA LYS A 61 -4.23 -0.81 -5.64
C LYS A 61 -4.45 0.46 -4.80
N GLN A 62 -3.68 0.65 -3.74
CA GLN A 62 -3.77 1.82 -2.87
C GLN A 62 -3.52 3.14 -3.62
N ARG A 63 -2.46 3.20 -4.45
CA ARG A 63 -2.16 4.37 -5.29
C ARG A 63 -3.33 4.71 -6.22
N ARG A 64 -3.98 3.70 -6.81
CA ARG A 64 -5.17 3.89 -7.65
C ARG A 64 -6.34 4.43 -6.84
N GLU A 65 -6.60 3.89 -5.67
CA GLU A 65 -7.69 4.36 -4.79
C GLU A 65 -7.46 5.82 -4.34
N LEU A 66 -6.22 6.17 -3.99
CA LEU A 66 -5.85 7.54 -3.65
C LEU A 66 -5.99 8.48 -4.84
N ALA A 67 -5.54 8.07 -6.03
CA ALA A 67 -5.69 8.86 -7.24
C ALA A 67 -7.16 9.08 -7.62
N ILE A 68 -8.01 8.06 -7.45
CA ILE A 68 -9.47 8.19 -7.64
C ILE A 68 -10.05 9.16 -6.62
N LYS A 69 -9.72 9.03 -5.34
CA LYS A 69 -10.20 9.95 -4.29
C LYS A 69 -9.75 11.40 -4.51
N GLN A 70 -8.50 11.60 -4.93
CA GLN A 70 -7.98 12.93 -5.27
C GLN A 70 -8.64 13.49 -6.53
N GLY A 71 -8.85 12.65 -7.55
CA GLY A 71 -9.60 13.02 -8.76
C GLY A 71 -11.06 13.37 -8.47
N GLN A 72 -11.71 12.69 -7.51
CA GLN A 72 -13.06 13.01 -7.06
C GLN A 72 -13.12 14.31 -6.24
N LEU A 73 -12.10 14.60 -5.43
CA LEU A 73 -12.01 15.86 -4.69
C LEU A 73 -11.77 17.07 -5.60
N LEU A 74 -11.19 16.88 -6.78
CA LEU A 74 -11.04 17.93 -7.80
C LEU A 74 -12.34 18.26 -8.55
N ILE A 75 -13.42 17.49 -8.37
CA ILE A 75 -14.72 17.72 -9.04
C ILE A 75 -15.67 18.55 -8.14
N ILE A 76 -15.21 19.00 -6.97
CA ILE A 76 -15.98 19.88 -6.08
C ILE A 76 -15.40 21.30 -6.14
N ASP A 77 -15.45 21.92 -7.31
CA ASP A 77 -15.40 23.38 -7.47
C ASP A 77 -16.00 23.71 -8.85
N GLU A 78 -16.91 24.68 -8.88
CA GLU A 78 -17.72 25.17 -10.03
C GLU A 78 -19.17 24.68 -10.16
N GLU A 79 -19.97 24.78 -9.08
CA GLU A 79 -21.37 25.20 -9.21
C GLU A 79 -21.69 26.17 -8.06
N THR A 80 -21.29 27.43 -8.21
CA THR A 80 -21.94 28.54 -7.50
C THR A 80 -22.61 29.42 -8.54
N ASP A 81 -23.92 29.24 -8.67
CA ASP A 81 -24.84 30.16 -9.31
C ASP A 81 -24.66 31.55 -8.68
N GLU A 82 -24.00 32.46 -9.40
CA GLU A 82 -24.21 33.89 -9.16
C GLU A 82 -25.61 34.23 -9.69
N GLU A 83 -26.62 34.16 -8.80
CA GLU A 83 -27.90 34.85 -9.01
C GLU A 83 -27.61 36.36 -9.12
N LEU A 84 -27.54 36.85 -10.37
CA LEU A 84 -27.56 38.27 -10.68
C LEU A 84 -28.97 38.82 -10.37
N ILE A 85 -29.09 39.52 -9.24
CA ILE A 85 -30.22 40.38 -8.86
C ILE A 85 -30.24 41.64 -9.73
#